data_AF-A0A2J6X2K0-F1
#
_entry.id   AF-A0A2J6X2K0-F1
#
_cell.length_a   1.000
_cell.length_b   1.000
_cell.length_c   1.000
_cell.angle_alpha   90.00
_cell.angle_beta   90.00
_cell.angle_gamma   90.00
#
_symmetry.space_group_name_H-M   'P 1'
#
loop_
_entity.id
_entity.type
_entity.pdbx_description
1 polymer ?
#
loop_
_entity_poly.entity_id
_entity_poly.type
_entity_poly.pdbx_seq_one_letter_code
_entity_poly.pdbx_strand_id
1 'polypeptide(L)'
;MDMKEKLQLVKEKLEENSSMPDLDLEVNFFDENGNVLDEPYVLVKYYPTESDERDSKIVIPQTMLNEDVDNIVNYITFQIENFKAEIDSIEFGGE
;
A
#
# COMPACT_ATOMS: atom_id res chain seq x y z
N MET A 1 -9.95 -20.22 3.71
CA MET A 1 -9.45 -18.98 4.32
C MET A 1 -10.49 -17.92 4.04
N ASP A 2 -11.03 -17.33 5.08
CA ASP A 2 -12.03 -16.27 4.96
C ASP A 2 -11.35 -14.98 4.49
N MET A 3 -12.08 -14.14 3.74
CA MET A 3 -11.52 -12.90 3.18
C MET A 3 -10.99 -11.95 4.25
N LYS A 4 -11.62 -11.95 5.42
CA LYS A 4 -11.16 -11.21 6.60
C LYS A 4 -9.79 -11.69 7.07
N GLU A 5 -9.60 -13.00 7.23
CA GLU A 5 -8.31 -13.58 7.63
C GLU A 5 -7.24 -13.28 6.57
N LYS A 6 -7.62 -13.36 5.29
CA LYS A 6 -6.72 -13.05 4.16
C LYS A 6 -6.19 -11.63 4.25
N LEU A 7 -7.09 -10.65 4.36
CA LEU A 7 -6.72 -9.24 4.45
C LEU A 7 -5.95 -8.93 5.74
N GLN A 8 -6.20 -9.66 6.82
CA GLN A 8 -5.42 -9.53 8.04
C GLN A 8 -3.97 -9.98 7.80
N LEU A 9 -3.74 -11.13 7.16
CA LEU A 9 -2.38 -11.57 6.81
C LEU A 9 -1.68 -10.61 5.85
N VAL A 10 -2.41 -10.04 4.88
CA VAL A 10 -1.86 -9.01 3.98
C VAL A 10 -1.42 -7.80 4.80
N LYS A 11 -2.27 -7.32 5.72
CA LYS A 11 -1.95 -6.20 6.62
C LYS A 11 -0.69 -6.49 7.43
N GLU A 12 -0.61 -7.64 8.10
CA GLU A 12 0.55 -8.05 8.91
C GLU A 12 1.84 -8.07 8.07
N LYS A 13 1.78 -8.62 6.85
CA LYS A 13 2.93 -8.63 5.93
C LYS A 13 3.37 -7.23 5.49
N LEU A 14 2.42 -6.33 5.22
CA LEU A 14 2.74 -4.95 4.83
C LEU A 14 3.34 -4.17 5.99
N GLU A 15 2.80 -4.31 7.20
CA GLU A 15 3.32 -3.67 8.41
C GLU A 15 4.73 -4.15 8.76
N GLU A 16 5.03 -5.45 8.56
CA GLU A 16 6.38 -5.99 8.71
C GLU A 16 7.37 -5.39 7.69
N ASN A 17 6.91 -5.13 6.46
CA ASN A 17 7.74 -4.52 5.40
C ASN A 17 7.84 -2.99 5.53
N SER A 18 6.93 -2.34 6.27
CA SER A 18 6.86 -0.88 6.43
C SER A 18 7.93 -0.27 7.35
N SER A 19 8.97 -1.03 7.74
CA SER A 19 10.07 -0.52 8.58
C SER A 19 11.03 0.43 7.84
N MET A 20 10.56 1.10 6.79
CA MET A 20 11.31 2.07 6.00
C MET A 20 11.16 3.47 6.63
N PRO A 21 12.25 4.19 6.95
CA PRO A 21 12.17 5.47 7.64
C PRO A 21 11.55 6.60 6.79
N ASP A 22 11.60 6.46 5.48
CA ASP A 22 11.13 7.41 4.48
C ASP A 22 9.71 7.12 3.97
N LEU A 23 9.02 6.11 4.53
CA LEU A 23 7.73 5.66 4.04
C LEU A 23 6.78 5.22 5.17
N ASP A 24 5.59 5.81 5.18
CA ASP A 24 4.52 5.50 6.12
C ASP A 24 3.36 4.82 5.36
N LEU A 25 2.96 3.63 5.82
CA LEU A 25 1.86 2.85 5.25
C LEU A 25 0.68 2.80 6.20
N GLU A 26 -0.49 3.25 5.73
CA GLU A 26 -1.74 3.10 6.45
C GLU A 26 -2.67 2.12 5.74
N VAL A 27 -2.88 0.96 6.36
CA VAL A 27 -3.66 -0.14 5.81
C VAL A 27 -5.13 -0.01 6.21
N ASN A 28 -5.97 0.33 5.23
CA ASN A 28 -7.40 0.57 5.39
C ASN A 28 -8.20 -0.55 4.70
N PHE A 29 -8.27 -1.72 5.34
CA PHE A 29 -9.02 -2.88 4.81
C PHE A 29 -10.34 -3.15 5.55
N PHE A 30 -10.45 -2.62 6.77
CA PHE A 30 -11.58 -2.87 7.64
C PHE A 30 -12.15 -1.56 8.14
N ASP A 31 -13.47 -1.51 8.24
CA ASP A 31 -14.20 -0.42 8.90
C ASP A 31 -13.98 -0.45 10.43
N GLU A 32 -14.41 0.60 11.14
CA GLU A 32 -14.41 0.69 12.60
C GLU A 32 -15.09 -0.51 13.30
N ASN A 33 -16.02 -1.18 12.61
CA ASN A 33 -16.70 -2.38 13.10
C ASN A 33 -15.94 -3.70 12.80
N GLY A 34 -14.77 -3.64 12.15
CA GLY A 34 -13.98 -4.82 11.76
C GLY A 34 -14.56 -5.60 10.57
N ASN A 35 -15.44 -4.96 9.79
CA ASN A 35 -16.00 -5.48 8.54
C ASN A 35 -15.08 -5.10 7.38
N VAL A 36 -14.94 -5.99 6.38
CA VAL A 36 -14.16 -5.68 5.17
C VAL A 36 -14.80 -4.51 4.44
N LEU A 37 -13.99 -3.51 4.08
CA LEU A 37 -14.44 -2.39 3.27
C LEU A 37 -14.85 -2.85 1.88
N ASP A 38 -15.83 -2.18 1.27
CA ASP A 38 -16.23 -2.44 -0.13
C ASP A 38 -15.06 -2.17 -1.10
N GLU A 39 -14.30 -1.11 -0.79
CA GLU A 39 -13.07 -0.72 -1.47
C GLU A 39 -11.92 -0.67 -0.46
N PRO A 40 -11.22 -1.78 -0.19
CA PRO A 40 -10.04 -1.79 0.66
C PRO A 40 -8.88 -1.08 -0.06
N TYR A 41 -8.10 -0.29 0.69
CA TYR A 41 -7.00 0.48 0.14
C TYR A 41 -5.84 0.61 1.12
N VAL A 42 -4.69 1.02 0.59
CA VAL A 42 -3.51 1.40 1.37
C VAL A 42 -3.18 2.85 1.03
N LEU A 43 -3.04 3.69 2.05
CA LEU A 43 -2.46 5.02 1.89
C LEU A 43 -0.96 4.90 2.09
N VAL A 44 -0.22 5.41 1.12
CA VAL A 44 1.24 5.45 1.12
C VAL A 44 1.64 6.90 1.25
N LYS A 45 2.43 7.23 2.25
CA LYS A 45 3.10 8.53 2.36
C LYS A 45 4.58 8.32 2.20
N TYR A 46 5.16 8.99 1.22
CA TYR A 46 6.56 8.94 0.90
C TYR A 46 7.19 10.30 1.17
N TYR A 47 8.34 10.28 1.83
CA TYR A 47 9.10 11.46 2.24
C TYR A 47 10.43 11.49 1.48
N PRO A 48 10.46 11.89 0.20
CA PRO A 48 11.70 11.94 -0.59
C PRO A 48 12.73 12.89 0.01
N THR A 49 12.29 13.95 0.70
CA THR A 49 13.14 14.87 1.45
C THR A 49 12.48 15.24 2.79
N GLU A 50 13.21 15.82 3.73
CA GLU A 50 12.67 16.26 5.03
C GLU A 50 11.57 17.34 4.93
N SER A 51 11.36 17.94 3.75
CA SER A 51 10.38 19.03 3.53
C SER A 51 9.38 18.76 2.42
N ASP A 52 9.45 17.60 1.75
CA ASP A 52 8.51 17.20 0.70
C ASP A 52 7.82 15.90 1.13
N GLU A 53 6.49 15.90 1.08
CA GLU A 53 5.64 14.75 1.38
C GLU A 53 4.79 14.47 0.14
N ARG A 54 4.75 13.20 -0.27
CA ARG A 54 3.92 12.72 -1.38
C ARG A 54 3.05 11.58 -0.90
N ASP A 55 1.75 11.73 -1.04
CA ASP A 55 0.80 10.68 -0.72
C ASP A 55 0.19 10.04 -1.98
N SER A 56 -0.14 8.76 -1.87
CA SER A 56 -0.88 8.03 -2.89
C SER A 56 -1.83 7.01 -2.26
N LYS A 57 -3.03 6.90 -2.85
CA LYS A 57 -4.04 5.91 -2.46
C LYS A 57 -3.99 4.73 -3.42
N ILE A 58 -3.56 3.58 -2.92
CA ILE A 58 -3.55 2.31 -3.65
C ILE A 58 -4.84 1.56 -3.32
N VAL A 59 -5.82 1.63 -4.21
CA VAL A 59 -7.05 0.83 -4.12
C VAL A 59 -6.75 -0.61 -4.52
N ILE A 60 -7.23 -1.58 -3.73
CA ILE A 60 -7.12 -2.99 -4.08
C ILE A 60 -8.38 -3.39 -4.84
N PRO A 61 -8.29 -3.63 -6.16
CA PRO A 61 -9.46 -3.97 -6.94
C PRO A 61 -10.02 -5.34 -6.55
N GLN A 62 -11.32 -5.55 -6.73
CA GLN A 62 -11.99 -6.80 -6.37
C GLN A 62 -11.37 -8.04 -7.04
N THR A 63 -10.84 -7.88 -8.25
CA THR A 63 -10.09 -8.94 -8.95
C THR A 63 -8.86 -9.38 -8.16
N MET A 64 -8.14 -8.44 -7.54
CA MET A 64 -6.98 -8.71 -6.71
C MET A 64 -7.37 -9.31 -5.36
N LEU A 65 -8.52 -8.91 -4.79
CA LEU A 65 -9.03 -9.49 -3.55
C LEU A 65 -9.35 -10.98 -3.67
N ASN A 66 -9.60 -11.47 -4.89
CA ASN A 66 -9.83 -12.88 -5.14
C ASN A 66 -8.52 -13.70 -5.24
N GLU A 67 -7.37 -13.04 -5.36
CA GLU A 67 -6.05 -13.69 -5.42
C GLU A 67 -5.55 -14.15 -4.04
N ASP A 68 -4.40 -14.80 -4.03
CA ASP A 68 -3.67 -15.21 -2.84
C ASP A 68 -3.02 -14.02 -2.11
N VAL A 69 -2.80 -14.18 -0.80
CA VAL A 69 -2.16 -13.16 0.08
C VAL A 69 -0.88 -12.61 -0.55
N ASP A 70 -0.02 -13.50 -1.07
CA ASP A 70 1.28 -13.11 -1.63
C ASP A 70 1.13 -12.26 -2.89
N ASN A 71 0.16 -12.58 -3.76
CA ASN A 71 -0.13 -11.77 -4.93
C ASN A 71 -0.61 -10.38 -4.51
N ILE A 72 -1.52 -10.28 -3.54
CA ILE A 72 -2.04 -8.99 -3.04
C ILE A 72 -0.89 -8.14 -2.49
N VAL A 73 -0.03 -8.71 -1.65
CA VAL A 73 1.14 -8.01 -1.10
C VAL A 73 2.06 -7.56 -2.24
N ASN A 74 2.38 -8.43 -3.18
CA ASN A 74 3.25 -8.11 -4.30
C ASN A 74 2.67 -7.00 -5.19
N TYR A 75 1.36 -6.99 -5.42
CA TYR A 75 0.68 -5.90 -6.13
C TYR A 75 0.85 -4.57 -5.40
N ILE A 76 0.60 -4.53 -4.08
CA ILE A 76 0.73 -3.31 -3.28
C ILE A 76 2.18 -2.83 -3.27
N THR A 77 3.14 -3.73 -3.06
CA THR A 77 4.58 -3.42 -3.12
C THR A 77 4.97 -2.88 -4.49
N PHE A 78 4.49 -3.49 -5.57
CA PHE A 78 4.76 -3.01 -6.93
C PHE A 78 4.18 -1.60 -7.15
N GLN A 79 2.96 -1.33 -6.68
CA GLN A 79 2.36 0.01 -6.78
C GLN A 79 3.15 1.06 -5.97
N ILE A 80 3.62 0.71 -4.76
CA ILE A 80 4.48 1.57 -3.94
C ILE A 80 5.79 1.89 -4.67
N GLU A 81 6.46 0.88 -5.22
CA GLU A 81 7.73 1.06 -5.92
C GLU A 81 7.57 1.90 -7.20
N ASN A 82 6.49 1.70 -7.96
CA ASN A 82 6.20 2.58 -9.11
C ASN A 82 5.96 4.02 -8.66
N PHE A 83 5.18 4.22 -7.60
CA PHE A 83 4.92 5.56 -7.06
C PHE A 83 6.23 6.27 -6.66
N LYS A 84 7.11 5.58 -5.94
CA LYS A 84 8.44 6.12 -5.59
C LYS A 84 9.27 6.44 -6.82
N ALA A 85 9.31 5.54 -7.80
CA ALA A 85 10.06 5.74 -9.04
C ALA A 85 9.51 6.92 -9.87
N GLU A 86 8.21 7.13 -9.89
CA GLU A 86 7.60 8.30 -10.54
C GLU A 86 8.03 9.59 -9.85
N ILE A 87 7.99 9.66 -8.52
CA ILE A 87 8.44 10.84 -7.76
C ILE A 87 9.95 11.09 -7.97
N ASP A 88 10.79 10.07 -7.82
CA ASP A 88 12.23 10.18 -8.02
C ASP A 88 12.58 10.60 -9.46
N SER A 89 11.88 10.06 -10.45
CA SER A 89 12.04 10.46 -11.85
C SER A 89 11.58 11.89 -12.13
N ILE A 90 10.60 12.43 -11.40
CA ILE A 90 10.21 13.84 -11.52
C ILE A 90 11.26 14.75 -10.88
N GLU A 91 11.81 14.35 -9.74
CA GLU A 91 12.83 15.09 -8.99
C GLU A 91 14.20 15.10 -9.71
N PHE A 92 14.59 13.99 -10.36
CA PHE A 92 15.89 13.82 -11.02
C PHE A 92 15.86 13.80 -12.55
N GLY A 93 14.69 13.65 -13.19
CA GLY A 93 14.53 13.44 -14.63
C GLY A 93 14.02 14.65 -15.42
N GLY A 94 14.30 15.86 -14.94
CA GLY A 94 14.06 17.10 -15.67
C GLY A 94 15.29 17.60 -16.41
N GLU A 95 15.77 16.88 -17.43
CA GLU A 95 16.69 17.39 -18.47
C GLU A 95 16.02 17.42 -19.85
#